data_AF-A0A9D7EBZ7-F1
#
_entry.id   AF-A0A9D7EBZ7-F1
#
_cell.length_a   1.000
_cell.length_b   1.000
_cell.length_c   1.000
_cell.angle_alpha   90.00
_cell.angle_beta   90.00
_cell.angle_gamma   90.00
#
_symmetry.space_group_name_H-M   'P 1'
#
loop_
_entity.id
_entity.type
_entity.pdbx_description
1 polymer ?
#
loop_
_entity_poly.entity_id
_entity_poly.type
_entity_poly.pdbx_seq_one_letter_code
_entity_poly.pdbx_strand_id
1 'polypeptide(L)'
;MDISDSASVDKAVAEILQREGRIDVVVNNAGLGIQGAVEDVDPDMALRLLNINVLGAHRVCRAVLPGMRERKQGSIIQISSIAANFGLPYRGSTAQARPHWIVGPKRCAWR
;
A
#
# COMPACT_ATOMS: atom_id res chain seq x y z
N MET A 1 -9.64 1.40 9.79
CA MET A 1 -8.58 0.40 9.58
C MET A 1 -7.25 1.11 9.57
N ASP A 2 -6.30 0.67 10.38
CA ASP A 2 -4.90 1.10 10.34
C ASP A 2 -4.10 0.09 9.50
N ILE A 3 -3.43 0.55 8.44
CA ILE A 3 -2.66 -0.32 7.53
C ILE A 3 -1.26 -0.65 8.06
N SER A 4 -0.83 -0.01 9.14
CA SER A 4 0.44 -0.33 9.81
C SER A 4 0.35 -1.59 10.67
N ASP A 5 -0.86 -2.05 10.99
CA ASP A 5 -1.17 -3.24 11.79
C ASP A 5 -1.89 -4.30 10.95
N SER A 6 -1.32 -5.51 10.91
CA SER A 6 -1.91 -6.64 10.19
C SER A 6 -3.26 -7.06 10.78
N ALA A 7 -3.43 -7.05 12.11
CA ALA A 7 -4.67 -7.48 12.73
C ALA A 7 -5.82 -6.52 12.41
N SER A 8 -5.56 -5.21 12.42
CA SER A 8 -6.53 -4.22 11.96
C SER A 8 -6.93 -4.42 10.49
N VAL A 9 -6.00 -4.80 9.61
CA VAL A 9 -6.30 -5.05 8.19
C VAL A 9 -7.14 -6.30 8.01
N ASP A 10 -6.73 -7.40 8.63
CA ASP A 10 -7.41 -8.69 8.51
C ASP A 10 -8.85 -8.60 9.03
N LYS A 11 -9.05 -7.92 10.17
CA LYS A 11 -10.38 -7.65 10.73
C LYS A 11 -11.26 -6.86 9.75
N ALA A 12 -10.75 -5.78 9.20
CA ALA A 12 -11.52 -4.93 8.30
C ALA A 12 -11.88 -5.65 6.99
N VAL A 13 -10.95 -6.43 6.42
CA VAL A 13 -11.23 -7.23 5.21
C VAL A 13 -12.27 -8.31 5.50
N ALA A 14 -12.17 -9.00 6.64
CA ALA A 14 -13.15 -10.01 7.04
C ALA A 14 -14.54 -9.42 7.22
N GLU A 15 -14.66 -8.26 7.87
CA GLU A 15 -15.93 -7.55 8.06
C GLU A 15 -16.59 -7.16 6.72
N ILE A 16 -15.80 -6.66 5.76
CA ILE A 16 -16.31 -6.32 4.42
C ILE A 16 -16.76 -7.58 3.68
N LEU A 17 -15.97 -8.66 3.71
CA LEU A 17 -16.33 -9.91 3.04
C LEU A 17 -17.58 -10.54 3.67
N GLN A 18 -17.76 -10.43 4.98
CA GLN A 18 -18.97 -10.92 5.64
C GLN A 18 -20.23 -10.15 5.19
N ARG A 19 -20.09 -8.84 4.95
CA ARG A 19 -21.22 -7.97 4.58
C ARG A 19 -21.55 -7.99 3.10
N GLU A 20 -20.53 -7.93 2.25
CA GLU A 20 -20.67 -7.70 0.81
C GLU A 20 -20.35 -8.97 -0.01
N GLY A 21 -19.86 -10.04 0.63
CA GLY A 21 -19.50 -11.31 0.00
C GLY A 21 -18.22 -11.28 -0.85
N ARG A 22 -17.82 -10.11 -1.36
CA ARG A 22 -16.62 -9.95 -2.19
C ARG A 22 -16.04 -8.54 -2.15
N ILE A 23 -14.80 -8.45 -2.62
CA ILE A 23 -14.10 -7.18 -2.87
C ILE A 23 -13.63 -7.20 -4.33
N ASP A 24 -14.19 -6.31 -5.14
CA ASP A 24 -13.89 -6.24 -6.58
C ASP A 24 -12.70 -5.31 -6.87
N VAL A 25 -12.57 -4.22 -6.10
CA VAL A 25 -11.52 -3.22 -6.28
C VAL A 25 -10.95 -2.82 -4.93
N VAL A 26 -9.62 -2.73 -4.86
CA VAL A 26 -8.89 -2.12 -3.74
C VAL A 26 -8.11 -0.93 -4.23
N VAL A 27 -8.21 0.18 -3.52
CA VAL A 27 -7.38 1.38 -3.76
C VAL A 27 -6.52 1.64 -2.53
N ASN A 28 -5.24 1.32 -2.63
CA ASN A 28 -4.25 1.62 -1.62
C ASN A 28 -3.82 3.09 -1.75
N ASN A 29 -4.47 3.94 -0.96
CA ASN A 29 -4.23 5.39 -0.96
C ASN A 29 -3.52 5.91 0.29
N ALA A 30 -3.56 5.15 1.40
CA ALA A 30 -2.97 5.59 2.64
C ALA A 30 -1.44 5.72 2.50
N GLY A 31 -0.90 6.84 2.98
CA GLY A 31 0.52 7.13 2.91
C GLY A 31 0.92 8.30 3.80
N LEU A 32 2.19 8.28 4.21
CA LEU A 32 2.87 9.32 4.97
C LEU A 32 3.91 10.01 4.07
N GLY A 33 4.20 11.27 4.36
CA GLY A 33 5.30 12.02 3.75
C GLY A 33 6.13 12.68 4.84
N ILE A 34 7.45 12.58 4.70
CA ILE A 34 8.47 13.25 5.52
C ILE A 34 9.23 14.25 4.63
N GLN A 35 9.52 15.40 5.21
CA GLN A 35 10.39 16.43 4.61
C GLN A 35 11.62 16.58 5.50
N GLY A 36 12.80 16.68 4.89
CA GLY A 36 14.10 16.68 5.55
C GLY A 36 15.21 16.33 4.56
N ALA A 37 16.42 16.82 4.81
CA ALA A 37 17.61 16.20 4.23
C ALA A 37 17.68 14.75 4.72
N VAL A 38 18.27 13.84 3.95
CA VAL A 38 18.23 12.41 4.30
C VAL A 38 18.95 12.15 5.63
N GLU A 39 20.01 12.89 5.88
CA GLU A 39 20.81 12.92 7.11
C GLU A 39 20.09 13.54 8.31
N ASP A 40 19.10 14.39 8.08
CA ASP A 40 18.33 15.08 9.13
C ASP A 40 17.06 14.30 9.53
N VAL A 41 16.72 13.24 8.80
CA VAL A 41 15.51 12.45 9.05
C VAL A 41 15.79 11.41 10.13
N ASP A 42 15.01 11.48 11.20
CA ASP A 42 15.01 10.46 12.26
C ASP A 42 14.81 9.05 11.67
N PRO A 43 15.72 8.09 11.94
CA PRO A 43 15.59 6.70 11.50
C PRO A 43 14.26 6.05 11.86
N ASP A 44 13.69 6.34 13.02
CA ASP A 44 12.41 5.77 13.44
C ASP A 44 11.25 6.30 12.59
N MET A 45 11.34 7.56 12.19
CA MET A 45 10.39 8.16 11.25
C MET A 45 10.53 7.56 9.86
N ALA A 46 11.74 7.28 9.39
CA ALA A 46 11.97 6.59 8.11
C ALA A 46 11.41 5.15 8.13
N LEU A 47 11.58 4.41 9.22
CA LEU A 47 11.00 3.07 9.40
C LEU A 47 9.47 3.13 9.39
N ARG A 48 8.88 4.08 10.09
CA ARG A 48 7.42 4.27 10.11
C ARG A 48 6.88 4.60 8.72
N LEU A 49 7.59 5.44 7.96
CA LEU A 49 7.26 5.77 6.58
C LEU A 49 7.24 4.53 5.68
N LEU A 50 8.25 3.66 5.77
CA LEU A 50 8.29 2.39 5.03
C LEU A 50 7.17 1.45 5.47
N ASN A 51 6.91 1.37 6.77
CA ASN A 51 5.87 0.50 7.32
C ASN A 51 4.47 0.87 6.79
N ILE A 52 4.20 2.16 6.60
CA ILE A 52 2.93 2.64 6.06
C ILE A 52 2.91 2.53 4.53
N ASN A 53 3.84 3.19 3.84
CA ASN A 53 3.76 3.39 2.39
C ASN A 53 4.05 2.13 1.58
N VAL A 54 4.86 1.22 2.11
CA VAL A 54 5.26 -0.01 1.43
C VAL A 54 4.54 -1.20 2.05
N LEU A 55 4.79 -1.44 3.35
CA LEU A 55 4.28 -2.64 4.00
C LEU A 55 2.77 -2.57 4.22
N GLY A 56 2.19 -1.41 4.45
CA GLY A 56 0.75 -1.28 4.64
C GLY A 56 -0.05 -1.63 3.38
N ALA A 57 0.39 -1.14 2.21
CA ALA A 57 -0.18 -1.56 0.93
C ALA A 57 -0.02 -3.08 0.71
N HIS A 58 1.14 -3.64 1.06
CA HIS A 58 1.38 -5.08 0.97
C HIS A 58 0.45 -5.89 1.89
N ARG A 59 0.21 -5.45 3.13
CA ARG A 59 -0.73 -6.11 4.07
C ARG A 59 -2.14 -6.18 3.49
N VAL A 60 -2.64 -5.06 2.96
CA VAL A 60 -3.96 -5.02 2.31
C VAL A 60 -4.01 -5.96 1.12
N CYS A 61 -3.01 -5.94 0.23
CA CYS A 61 -2.93 -6.87 -0.90
C CYS A 61 -2.97 -8.33 -0.42
N ARG A 62 -2.17 -8.69 0.58
CA ARG A 62 -2.11 -10.06 1.12
C ARG A 62 -3.48 -10.52 1.65
N ALA A 63 -4.23 -9.64 2.30
CA ALA A 63 -5.54 -9.96 2.85
C ALA A 63 -6.62 -10.16 1.76
N VAL A 64 -6.61 -9.37 0.69
CA VAL A 64 -7.65 -9.44 -0.37
C VAL A 64 -7.35 -10.41 -1.51
N LEU A 65 -6.07 -10.67 -1.78
CA LEU A 65 -5.62 -11.47 -2.92
C LEU A 65 -6.18 -12.91 -2.95
N PRO A 66 -6.31 -13.65 -1.82
CA PRO A 66 -6.86 -15.01 -1.85
C PRO A 66 -8.26 -15.07 -2.46
N GLY A 67 -9.19 -14.24 -1.99
CA GLY A 67 -10.57 -14.23 -2.49
C GLY A 67 -10.67 -13.69 -3.93
N MET A 68 -9.82 -12.72 -4.28
CA MET A 68 -9.68 -12.28 -5.66
C MET A 68 -9.22 -13.45 -6.57
N ARG A 69 -8.20 -14.22 -6.13
CA ARG A 69 -7.58 -15.32 -6.91
C ARG A 69 -8.54 -16.46 -7.18
N GLU A 70 -9.30 -16.85 -6.16
CA GLU A 70 -10.36 -17.87 -6.30
C GLU A 70 -11.36 -17.50 -7.40
N ARG A 71 -11.75 -16.21 -7.47
CA ARG A 71 -12.67 -15.69 -8.48
C ARG A 71 -12.01 -15.38 -9.83
N LYS A 72 -10.67 -15.42 -9.90
CA LYS A 72 -9.87 -14.95 -11.05
C LYS A 72 -10.26 -13.54 -11.50
N GLN A 73 -10.72 -12.71 -10.57
CA GLN A 73 -11.27 -11.39 -10.83
C GLN A 73 -10.99 -10.45 -9.65
N GLY A 74 -10.64 -9.21 -9.99
CA GLY A 74 -10.35 -8.14 -9.04
C GLY A 74 -9.37 -7.12 -9.61
N SER A 75 -9.30 -5.93 -9.03
CA SER A 75 -8.29 -4.91 -9.36
C SER A 75 -7.69 -4.31 -8.10
N ILE A 76 -6.38 -4.10 -8.10
CA ILE A 76 -5.68 -3.41 -7.02
C ILE A 76 -5.00 -2.18 -7.61
N ILE A 77 -5.36 -1.00 -7.13
CA ILE A 77 -4.82 0.28 -7.54
C ILE A 77 -3.93 0.81 -6.41
N GLN A 78 -2.69 1.16 -6.72
CA GLN A 78 -1.76 1.79 -5.78
C GLN A 78 -1.63 3.27 -6.14
N ILE A 79 -1.92 4.15 -5.18
CA ILE A 79 -1.74 5.59 -5.37
C ILE A 79 -0.31 5.96 -5.00
N SER A 80 0.47 6.39 -6.00
CA SER A 80 1.84 6.89 -5.81
C SER A 80 1.93 8.39 -6.09
N SER A 81 3.13 8.96 -5.96
CA SER A 81 3.42 10.37 -6.25
C SER A 81 4.53 10.47 -7.29
N ILE A 82 4.56 11.55 -8.07
CA ILE A 82 5.69 11.85 -8.99
C ILE A 82 7.03 11.95 -8.26
N ALA A 83 7.00 12.28 -6.97
CA ALA A 83 8.17 12.27 -6.10
C ALA A 83 8.81 10.86 -5.97
N ALA A 84 8.10 9.78 -6.33
CA ALA A 84 8.67 8.44 -6.42
C ALA A 84 9.57 8.24 -7.65
N ASN A 85 9.36 9.04 -8.70
CA ASN A 85 10.11 8.95 -9.95
C ASN A 85 11.35 9.85 -9.96
N PHE A 86 11.34 10.94 -9.19
CA PHE A 86 12.45 11.89 -9.10
C PHE A 86 12.65 12.30 -7.66
N GLY A 87 13.90 12.24 -7.17
CA GLY A 87 14.26 12.76 -5.86
C GLY A 87 14.00 14.26 -5.80
N LEU A 88 13.00 14.67 -5.04
CA LEU A 88 12.77 16.08 -4.76
C LEU A 88 13.72 16.54 -3.64
N PRO A 89 14.32 17.74 -3.74
CA PRO A 89 15.14 18.29 -2.67
C PRO A 89 14.37 18.24 -1.35
N TYR A 90 15.05 17.82 -0.28
CA TYR A 90 14.46 17.74 1.06
C TYR A 90 13.27 16.76 1.20
N ARG A 91 13.09 15.83 0.25
CA ARG A 91 12.05 14.77 0.30
C ARG A 91 12.57 13.39 -0.10
N GLY A 92 13.88 13.18 0.05
CA GLY A 92 14.55 11.93 -0.34
C GLY A 92 13.96 10.69 0.33
N SER A 93 13.61 10.76 1.62
CA SER A 93 13.03 9.62 2.35
C SER A 93 11.63 9.27 1.84
N THR A 94 10.79 10.26 1.53
CA THR A 94 9.44 10.06 0.96
C THR A 94 9.49 9.51 -0.46
N ALA A 95 10.43 9.99 -1.28
CA ALA A 95 10.63 9.51 -2.64
C ALA A 95 10.93 8.00 -2.67
N GLN A 96 11.82 7.53 -1.78
CA GLN A 96 12.22 6.13 -1.70
C GLN A 96 11.12 5.20 -1.17
N ALA A 97 10.28 5.69 -0.25
CA ALA A 97 9.26 4.87 0.39
C ALA A 97 7.97 4.72 -0.44
N ARG A 98 7.86 5.34 -1.62
CA ARG A 98 6.68 5.25 -2.48
C ARG A 98 6.86 4.14 -3.51
N PRO A 99 6.01 3.10 -3.52
CA PRO A 99 6.09 2.07 -4.54
C PRO A 99 5.88 2.62 -5.96
N HIS A 100 6.69 2.16 -6.91
CA HIS A 100 6.55 2.44 -8.34
C HIS A 100 5.64 1.42 -9.03
N TRP A 101 4.51 1.06 -8.43
CA TRP A 101 3.68 -0.03 -8.95
C TRP A 101 2.27 0.45 -9.27
N ILE A 102 2.05 1.04 -10.44
CA ILE A 102 0.69 1.10 -10.99
C ILE A 102 0.35 -0.31 -11.46
N VAL A 103 -0.27 -1.10 -10.59
CA VAL A 103 -1.01 -2.28 -11.05
C VAL A 103 -2.27 -1.72 -11.71
N GLY A 104 -2.20 -1.50 -13.03
CA GLY A 104 -3.42 -1.44 -13.85
C GLY A 104 -4.15 -2.79 -13.79
N PRO A 105 -5.17 -3.06 -14.62
CA PRO A 105 -5.81 -4.38 -14.71
C PRO A 105 -4.88 -5.47 -15.30
N LYS A 106 -3.62 -5.52 -14.86
CA LYS A 106 -2.62 -6.48 -15.25
C LYS A 106 -2.84 -7.74 -14.44
N ARG A 107 -3.26 -8.76 -15.20
CA ARG A 107 -3.46 -10.18 -14.90
C ARG A 107 -2.24 -10.90 -14.27
N CYS A 108 -1.40 -10.21 -13.51
CA CYS A 108 -0.16 -10.74 -12.94
C CYS A 108 -0.37 -11.60 -11.68
N ALA A 109 -1.61 -11.78 -11.20
CA ALA A 109 -1.91 -12.61 -10.04
C ALA A 109 -2.83 -13.81 -10.30
N TRP A 110 -3.25 -14.06 -11.56
CA TRP A 110 -4.27 -15.06 -11.91
C TRP A 110 -3.73 -16.37 -12.51
N ARG A 111 -2.44 -16.65 -12.38
CA ARG A 111 -1.91 -17.99 -12.66
C ARG A 111 -2.09 -18.87 -11.43
#